data_AF-A0A2P6NN03-F1
#
_entry.id   AF-A0A2P6NN03-F1
#
_cell.length_a   1.000
_cell.length_b   1.000
_cell.length_c   1.000
_cell.angle_alpha   90.00
_cell.angle_beta   90.00
_cell.angle_gamma   90.00
#
_symmetry.space_group_name_H-M   'P 1'
#
loop_
_entity.id
_entity.type
_entity.pdbx_description
1 polymer ?
#
loop_
_entity_poly.entity_id
_entity_poly.type
_entity_poly.pdbx_seq_one_letter_code
_entity_poly.pdbx_strand_id
1 'polypeptide(L)'
;MVNEAEAQSLLQIGSEHKLRSENLPFDTDVWYPSLSSVTFKTIFVPLTRPEARAIIAYQNLRYRGKQNQFYTDDVSVLESLEDRLDVAVKDAFPEGAFIRLCGRSPKDGEPFDRQKPWQSYQHALRDLIQHGEPLTANTKLRAIAQVNDVLKVDSGREVMSLLLTSERVFADLHDWCRWGEPEQIVLRQFDPRIKLEYEFRAFIFRGKMTAISQYDHYCVYPQLKEEKDKIERAIRGIWTIAHPLVGYSNYIMDFCYFSEISPFRICTGAACFSWKDDRNVLENGPFQFRLNERNHPHLDQLVETNWEDRWLTPVAHYRETYKEARDVSSPFSSLPVLLMGAFTCGLLMDVNVTSGLFMTLHLLFFYGTLKSGFHWNTKFLSYSKFVGKCTTVERLPLVIGTSGVPYLLGKVDTPDAHPVVGELWEVDDDTLEGLDEYEGVKKFYYTRNRITVRMNESLEIVEAQVYVKTSSSEEMKKGPFLSDYTMEYHKRQYSAIHHISVKQLMYMDEMAPNVDS
;
A
#
# COMPACT_ATOMS: atom_id res chain seq x y z
N MET A 1 -17.25 -4.72 14.15
CA MET A 1 -17.00 -5.97 13.40
C MET A 1 -17.81 -5.92 12.11
N VAL A 2 -17.14 -5.98 10.96
CA VAL A 2 -17.80 -5.99 9.66
C VAL A 2 -18.42 -7.38 9.44
N ASN A 3 -19.71 -7.41 9.09
CA ASN A 3 -20.44 -8.66 8.82
C ASN A 3 -19.76 -9.40 7.64
N GLU A 4 -19.69 -10.73 7.70
CA GLU A 4 -19.11 -11.59 6.67
C GLU A 4 -19.68 -11.31 5.25
N ALA A 5 -20.96 -10.91 5.18
CA ALA A 5 -21.61 -10.44 3.95
C ALA A 5 -20.95 -9.18 3.34
N GLU A 6 -20.46 -8.26 4.17
CA GLU A 6 -19.82 -7.04 3.71
C GLU A 6 -18.38 -7.31 3.24
N ALA A 7 -17.66 -8.25 3.87
CA ALA A 7 -16.39 -8.75 3.36
C ALA A 7 -16.54 -9.44 2.00
N GLN A 8 -17.60 -10.24 1.81
CA GLN A 8 -17.91 -10.83 0.50
C GLN A 8 -18.26 -9.78 -0.56
N SER A 9 -18.92 -8.67 -0.18
CA SER A 9 -19.21 -7.56 -1.10
C SER A 9 -17.94 -6.84 -1.57
N LEU A 10 -16.91 -6.75 -0.72
CA LEU A 10 -15.62 -6.15 -1.08
C LEU A 10 -14.85 -6.99 -2.11
N LEU A 11 -14.98 -8.32 -2.04
CA LEU A 11 -14.40 -9.26 -3.01
C LEU A 11 -15.07 -9.21 -4.39
N GLN A 12 -16.22 -8.52 -4.51
CA GLN A 12 -16.92 -8.30 -5.78
C GLN A 12 -16.47 -7.02 -6.51
N ILE A 13 -15.68 -6.16 -5.86
CA ILE A 13 -15.11 -4.96 -6.50
C ILE A 13 -14.16 -5.43 -7.62
N GLY A 14 -14.47 -5.03 -8.85
CA GLY A 14 -13.69 -5.39 -10.04
C GLY A 14 -12.30 -4.78 -10.00
N SER A 15 -11.30 -5.53 -9.55
CA SER A 15 -9.91 -5.06 -9.47
C SER A 15 -8.91 -6.20 -9.73
N GLU A 16 -7.67 -5.85 -10.12
CA GLU A 16 -6.65 -6.85 -10.53
C GLU A 16 -6.30 -7.85 -9.42
N HIS A 17 -6.29 -7.42 -8.14
CA HIS A 17 -6.13 -8.30 -6.96
C HIS A 17 -7.30 -8.13 -6.00
N LYS A 18 -7.81 -9.24 -5.45
CA LYS A 18 -9.01 -9.24 -4.60
C LYS A 18 -8.70 -8.88 -3.15
N LEU A 19 -7.48 -9.13 -2.70
CA LEU A 19 -6.99 -8.78 -1.37
C LEU A 19 -5.67 -8.02 -1.50
N ARG A 20 -5.47 -6.97 -0.70
CA ARG A 20 -4.19 -6.25 -0.63
C ARG A 20 -3.06 -7.20 -0.23
N SER A 21 -3.37 -8.17 0.62
CA SER A 21 -2.45 -9.23 1.03
C SER A 21 -1.83 -10.01 -0.13
N GLU A 22 -2.42 -10.03 -1.35
CA GLU A 22 -1.86 -10.69 -2.54
C GLU A 22 -0.69 -9.94 -3.17
N ASN A 23 -0.55 -8.63 -2.89
CA ASN A 23 0.45 -7.76 -3.50
C ASN A 23 1.55 -7.28 -2.53
N LEU A 24 1.40 -7.50 -1.22
CA LEU A 24 2.27 -6.92 -0.18
C LEU A 24 3.79 -6.92 -0.49
N PRO A 25 4.43 -8.00 -1.00
CA PRO A 25 5.86 -7.96 -1.29
C PRO A 25 6.27 -7.00 -2.41
N PHE A 26 5.30 -6.52 -3.18
CA PHE A 26 5.44 -5.66 -4.35
C PHE A 26 4.81 -4.28 -4.14
N ASP A 27 4.46 -3.95 -2.89
CA ASP A 27 4.04 -2.62 -2.51
C ASP A 27 5.17 -1.60 -2.72
N THR A 28 4.79 -0.37 -3.05
CA THR A 28 5.74 0.68 -3.45
C THR A 28 6.78 0.98 -2.38
N ASP A 29 6.40 1.00 -1.11
CA ASP A 29 7.31 1.23 0.01
C ASP A 29 8.31 0.08 0.24
N VAL A 30 8.04 -1.12 -0.30
CA VAL A 30 8.94 -2.29 -0.25
C VAL A 30 10.03 -2.18 -1.31
N TRP A 31 9.67 -1.91 -2.57
CA TRP A 31 10.63 -1.94 -3.69
C TRP A 31 11.29 -0.58 -3.97
N TYR A 32 10.63 0.54 -3.63
CA TYR A 32 11.13 1.88 -3.93
C TYR A 32 12.51 2.18 -3.34
N PRO A 33 12.85 1.84 -2.08
CA PRO A 33 14.16 2.15 -1.52
C PRO A 33 15.32 1.64 -2.39
N SER A 34 15.24 0.39 -2.87
CA SER A 34 16.26 -0.23 -3.72
C SER A 34 16.29 0.33 -5.14
N LEU A 35 15.16 0.84 -5.63
CA LEU A 35 14.98 1.27 -7.03
C LEU A 35 14.83 2.78 -7.20
N SER A 36 15.01 3.55 -6.13
CA SER A 36 14.85 5.01 -6.09
C SER A 36 15.70 5.74 -7.14
N SER A 37 16.84 5.16 -7.55
CA SER A 37 17.74 5.70 -8.57
C SER A 37 17.28 5.51 -10.01
N VAL A 38 16.33 4.60 -10.26
CA VAL A 38 15.86 4.21 -11.61
C VAL A 38 14.35 4.43 -11.77
N THR A 39 13.72 5.11 -10.83
CA THR A 39 12.28 5.37 -10.80
C THR A 39 11.99 6.83 -10.47
N PHE A 40 10.73 7.24 -10.50
CA PHE A 40 10.33 8.60 -10.18
C PHE A 40 10.52 8.90 -8.69
N LYS A 41 10.95 10.13 -8.37
CA LYS A 41 11.02 10.61 -6.98
C LYS A 41 9.68 10.36 -6.29
N THR A 42 9.73 9.70 -5.15
CA THR A 42 8.55 9.30 -4.36
C THR A 42 8.77 9.64 -2.90
N ILE A 43 7.73 10.14 -2.24
CA ILE A 43 7.65 10.25 -0.78
C ILE A 43 6.45 9.44 -0.27
N PHE A 44 6.48 9.14 1.02
CA PHE A 44 5.43 8.40 1.70
C PHE A 44 4.89 9.25 2.84
N VAL A 45 3.57 9.34 2.93
CA VAL A 45 2.84 10.01 3.99
C VAL A 45 2.12 8.90 4.77
N PRO A 46 2.61 8.53 5.97
CA PRO A 46 1.99 7.46 6.77
C PRO A 46 0.52 7.74 7.04
N LEU A 47 -0.32 6.71 6.93
CA LEU A 47 -1.71 6.76 7.37
C LEU A 47 -1.84 6.17 8.76
N THR A 48 -2.70 6.76 9.56
CA THR A 48 -3.10 6.24 10.87
C THR A 48 -4.40 5.42 10.74
N ARG A 49 -4.66 4.52 11.70
CA ARG A 49 -5.92 3.77 11.74
C ARG A 49 -7.15 4.67 11.91
N PRO A 50 -7.14 5.73 12.75
CA PRO A 50 -8.22 6.70 12.79
C PRO A 50 -8.52 7.34 11.43
N GLU A 51 -7.50 7.75 10.67
CA GLU A 51 -7.66 8.30 9.32
C GLU A 51 -8.28 7.28 8.36
N ALA A 52 -7.81 6.03 8.38
CA ALA A 52 -8.38 4.96 7.56
C ALA A 52 -9.85 4.70 7.90
N ARG A 53 -10.19 4.64 9.19
CA ARG A 53 -11.57 4.46 9.68
C ARG A 53 -12.46 5.62 9.26
N ALA A 54 -11.98 6.86 9.33
CA ALA A 54 -12.72 8.05 8.90
C ALA A 54 -13.00 8.03 7.39
N ILE A 55 -12.04 7.60 6.56
CA ILE A 55 -12.25 7.41 5.10
C ILE A 55 -13.30 6.33 4.84
N ILE A 56 -13.23 5.19 5.52
CA ILE A 56 -14.21 4.09 5.38
C ILE A 56 -15.61 4.55 5.82
N ALA A 57 -15.70 5.23 6.96
CA ALA A 57 -16.93 5.80 7.49
C ALA A 57 -17.59 6.78 6.51
N TYR A 58 -16.79 7.69 5.95
CA TYR A 58 -17.23 8.64 4.93
C TYR A 58 -17.84 7.91 3.72
N GLN A 59 -17.16 6.91 3.17
CA GLN A 59 -17.63 6.20 1.98
C GLN A 59 -18.89 5.37 2.26
N ASN A 60 -18.96 4.76 3.45
CA ASN A 60 -20.14 4.04 3.92
C ASN A 60 -21.39 4.95 4.01
N LEU A 61 -21.21 6.18 4.50
CA LEU A 61 -22.27 7.19 4.49
C LEU A 61 -22.66 7.55 3.05
N ARG A 62 -21.68 7.97 2.25
CA ARG A 62 -21.90 8.54 0.92
C ARG A 62 -22.49 7.58 -0.10
N TYR A 63 -21.98 6.35 -0.16
CA TYR A 63 -22.28 5.40 -1.24
C TYR A 63 -23.13 4.21 -0.78
N ARG A 64 -23.20 3.94 0.52
CA ARG A 64 -23.88 2.75 1.07
C ARG A 64 -25.04 3.10 2.00
N GLY A 65 -25.35 4.38 2.18
CA GLY A 65 -26.48 4.84 3.00
C GLY A 65 -26.36 4.51 4.48
N LYS A 66 -25.14 4.24 4.99
CA LYS A 66 -24.90 3.87 6.38
C LYS A 66 -24.77 5.11 7.27
N GLN A 67 -25.90 5.74 7.53
CA GLN A 67 -26.04 7.03 8.22
C GLN A 67 -25.54 7.06 9.69
N ASN A 68 -25.20 5.92 10.31
CA ASN A 68 -24.81 5.82 11.72
C ASN A 68 -23.30 5.53 11.92
N GLN A 69 -22.44 5.89 10.96
CA GLN A 69 -21.02 5.50 11.00
C GLN A 69 -20.04 6.65 10.82
N PHE A 70 -20.50 7.89 10.65
CA PHE A 70 -19.67 9.06 10.37
C PHE A 70 -20.05 10.23 11.27
N TYR A 71 -19.07 10.75 12.00
CA TYR A 71 -19.25 11.73 13.08
C TYR A 71 -18.39 12.98 12.88
N THR A 72 -18.64 14.02 13.67
CA THR A 72 -17.87 15.29 13.62
C THR A 72 -16.38 15.11 13.96
N ASP A 73 -16.03 14.12 14.79
CA ASP A 73 -14.64 13.75 15.04
C ASP A 73 -13.97 13.17 13.77
N ASP A 74 -14.69 12.37 12.98
CA ASP A 74 -14.17 11.85 11.71
C ASP A 74 -13.89 12.98 10.72
N VAL A 75 -14.76 14.00 10.67
CA VAL A 75 -14.54 15.21 9.86
C VAL A 75 -13.23 15.90 10.28
N SER A 76 -13.03 16.09 11.58
CA SER A 76 -11.81 16.73 12.11
C SER A 76 -10.55 15.92 11.76
N VAL A 77 -10.63 14.58 11.80
CA VAL A 77 -9.55 13.69 11.36
C VAL A 77 -9.25 13.87 9.87
N LEU A 78 -10.28 13.91 9.01
CA LEU A 78 -10.11 14.08 7.57
C LEU A 78 -9.56 15.46 7.19
N GLU A 79 -9.97 16.53 7.88
CA GLU A 79 -9.44 17.88 7.68
C GLU A 79 -7.97 17.97 8.08
N SER A 80 -7.58 17.38 9.21
CA SER A 80 -6.18 17.28 9.63
C SER A 80 -5.31 16.50 8.63
N LEU A 81 -5.84 15.40 8.09
CA LEU A 81 -5.18 14.65 7.03
C LEU A 81 -5.04 15.48 5.75
N GLU A 82 -6.08 16.22 5.35
CA GLU A 82 -6.05 17.10 4.18
C GLU A 82 -4.93 18.15 4.29
N ASP A 83 -4.82 18.82 5.44
CA ASP A 83 -3.79 19.84 5.69
C ASP A 83 -2.38 19.23 5.61
N ARG A 84 -2.19 18.04 6.21
CA ARG A 84 -0.91 17.33 6.18
C ARG A 84 -0.51 16.92 4.75
N LEU A 85 -1.47 16.50 3.95
CA LEU A 85 -1.26 16.15 2.54
C LEU A 85 -0.98 17.39 1.68
N ASP A 86 -1.63 18.52 1.97
CA ASP A 86 -1.40 19.78 1.27
C ASP A 86 0.04 20.26 1.44
N VAL A 87 0.54 20.22 2.68
CA VAL A 87 1.96 20.52 2.98
C VAL A 87 2.87 19.53 2.25
N ALA A 88 2.60 18.23 2.34
CA ALA A 88 3.44 17.20 1.71
C ALA A 88 3.53 17.33 0.18
N VAL A 89 2.42 17.62 -0.51
CA VAL A 89 2.40 17.84 -1.96
C VAL A 89 3.19 19.10 -2.32
N LYS A 90 2.91 20.23 -1.67
CA LYS A 90 3.54 21.52 -1.99
C LYS A 90 5.04 21.54 -1.73
N ASP A 91 5.48 20.94 -0.63
CA ASP A 91 6.89 20.92 -0.25
C ASP A 91 7.71 20.00 -1.16
N ALA A 92 7.16 18.82 -1.51
CA ALA A 92 7.91 17.82 -2.24
C ALA A 92 7.79 17.91 -3.78
N PHE A 93 6.66 18.42 -4.28
CA PHE A 93 6.27 18.39 -5.69
C PHE A 93 5.53 19.68 -6.12
N PRO A 94 6.24 20.81 -6.28
CA PRO A 94 5.62 22.08 -6.69
C PRO A 94 4.93 22.04 -8.08
N GLU A 95 5.33 21.11 -8.95
CA GLU A 95 4.73 20.89 -10.28
C GLU A 95 3.56 19.89 -10.27
N GLY A 96 3.19 19.41 -9.09
CA GLY A 96 2.18 18.38 -8.87
C GLY A 96 2.75 16.98 -8.67
N ALA A 97 1.94 16.14 -8.05
CA ALA A 97 2.26 14.75 -7.75
C ALA A 97 1.26 13.80 -8.41
N PHE A 98 1.70 12.56 -8.65
CA PHE A 98 0.85 11.41 -8.89
C PHE A 98 0.57 10.72 -7.54
N ILE A 99 -0.71 10.46 -7.25
CA ILE A 99 -1.16 9.83 -6.01
C ILE A 99 -1.42 8.32 -6.17
N ARG A 100 -1.03 7.53 -5.18
CA ARG A 100 -1.44 6.13 -5.01
C ARG A 100 -1.41 5.69 -3.55
N LEU A 101 -1.98 4.53 -3.24
CA LEU A 101 -1.61 3.75 -2.06
C LEU A 101 -0.38 2.87 -2.39
N CYS A 102 0.23 2.21 -1.40
CA CYS A 102 1.41 1.40 -1.66
C CYS A 102 1.13 0.27 -2.68
N GLY A 103 -0.01 -0.39 -2.56
CA GLY A 103 -0.39 -1.52 -3.43
C GLY A 103 -0.99 -1.14 -4.78
N ARG A 104 -1.73 -0.04 -4.91
CA ARG A 104 -2.32 0.38 -6.19
C ARG A 104 -2.75 1.85 -6.23
N SER A 105 -2.96 2.33 -7.45
CA SER A 105 -3.45 3.68 -7.73
C SER A 105 -4.99 3.75 -7.75
N PRO A 106 -5.60 4.85 -7.27
CA PRO A 106 -7.05 5.05 -7.26
C PRO A 106 -7.58 5.43 -8.65
N LYS A 107 -7.35 4.58 -9.66
CA LYS A 107 -7.72 4.86 -11.07
C LYS A 107 -9.24 5.06 -11.29
N ASP A 108 -10.04 4.59 -10.34
CA ASP A 108 -11.49 4.72 -10.25
C ASP A 108 -11.94 5.93 -9.41
N GLY A 109 -11.04 6.61 -8.70
CA GLY A 109 -11.33 7.80 -7.92
C GLY A 109 -11.67 9.01 -8.78
N GLU A 110 -12.45 9.93 -8.24
CA GLU A 110 -12.95 11.11 -8.93
C GLU A 110 -12.05 12.33 -8.72
N PRO A 111 -11.56 12.96 -9.81
CA PRO A 111 -10.74 14.15 -9.70
C PRO A 111 -11.58 15.30 -9.13
N PHE A 112 -10.91 16.18 -8.37
CA PHE A 112 -11.54 17.32 -7.72
C PHE A 112 -12.25 18.25 -8.73
N ASP A 113 -11.60 18.50 -9.86
CA ASP A 113 -12.14 19.27 -10.97
C ASP A 113 -12.27 18.37 -12.20
N ARG A 114 -13.48 17.84 -12.42
CA ARG A 114 -13.81 16.97 -13.58
C ARG A 114 -13.76 17.71 -14.91
N GLN A 115 -13.80 19.05 -14.92
CA GLN A 115 -13.72 19.80 -16.16
C GLN A 115 -12.31 19.75 -16.76
N LYS A 116 -11.26 19.65 -15.94
CA LYS A 116 -9.87 19.50 -16.40
C LYS A 116 -9.68 18.27 -17.32
N PRO A 117 -9.93 17.02 -16.87
CA PRO A 117 -9.76 15.85 -17.73
C PRO A 117 -10.69 15.86 -18.94
N TRP A 118 -11.91 16.42 -18.81
CA TRP A 118 -12.81 16.59 -19.94
C TRP A 118 -12.22 17.53 -21.02
N GLN A 119 -11.66 18.68 -20.62
CA GLN A 119 -11.02 19.63 -21.54
C GLN A 119 -9.77 19.01 -22.19
N SER A 120 -8.96 18.30 -21.40
CA SER A 120 -7.78 17.56 -21.86
C SER A 120 -8.18 16.50 -22.91
N TYR A 121 -9.24 15.73 -22.64
CA TYR A 121 -9.80 14.76 -23.59
C TYR A 121 -10.27 15.44 -24.89
N GLN A 122 -11.06 16.51 -24.80
CA GLN A 122 -11.55 17.25 -25.96
C GLN A 122 -10.42 17.86 -26.79
N HIS A 123 -9.34 18.28 -26.16
CA HIS A 123 -8.15 18.78 -26.85
C HIS A 123 -7.44 17.65 -27.60
N ALA A 124 -7.14 16.53 -26.92
CA ALA A 124 -6.47 15.38 -27.52
C ALA A 124 -7.27 14.76 -28.68
N LEU A 125 -8.60 14.67 -28.55
CA LEU A 125 -9.46 14.15 -29.60
C LEU A 125 -9.47 15.06 -30.84
N ARG A 126 -9.52 16.39 -30.64
CA ARG A 126 -9.45 17.35 -31.74
C ARG A 126 -8.11 17.27 -32.46
N ASP A 127 -7.02 17.13 -31.72
CA ASP A 127 -5.68 17.03 -32.28
C ASP A 127 -5.53 15.77 -33.16
N LEU A 128 -5.99 14.60 -32.67
CA LEU A 128 -5.99 13.36 -33.46
C LEU A 128 -6.79 13.49 -34.76
N ILE A 129 -7.98 14.09 -34.70
CA ILE A 129 -8.83 14.29 -35.88
C ILE A 129 -8.17 15.26 -36.88
N GLN A 130 -7.55 16.34 -36.41
CA GLN A 130 -6.83 17.28 -37.27
C GLN A 130 -5.63 16.63 -37.98
N HIS A 131 -5.03 15.61 -37.37
CA HIS A 131 -3.96 14.79 -37.95
C HIS A 131 -4.47 13.60 -38.79
N GLY A 132 -5.76 13.57 -39.13
CA GLY A 132 -6.32 12.63 -40.11
C GLY A 132 -6.89 11.33 -39.52
N GLU A 133 -6.96 11.20 -38.19
CA GLU A 133 -7.59 10.05 -37.56
C GLU A 133 -9.13 10.10 -37.70
N PRO A 134 -9.80 9.00 -38.07
CA PRO A 134 -11.26 8.97 -38.14
C PRO A 134 -11.86 9.05 -36.74
N LEU A 135 -13.04 9.66 -36.59
CA LEU A 135 -13.77 9.64 -35.32
C LEU A 135 -14.36 8.24 -35.07
N THR A 136 -13.67 7.45 -34.26
CA THR A 136 -14.05 6.07 -33.89
C THR A 136 -13.86 5.87 -32.38
N ALA A 137 -14.44 4.80 -31.83
CA ALA A 137 -14.19 4.35 -30.46
C ALA A 137 -12.70 4.31 -30.11
N ASN A 138 -11.88 3.76 -31.02
CA ASN A 138 -10.45 3.64 -30.82
C ASN A 138 -9.76 5.01 -30.75
N THR A 139 -10.15 5.94 -31.62
CA THR A 139 -9.64 7.32 -31.60
C THR A 139 -10.02 8.06 -30.32
N LYS A 140 -11.25 7.86 -29.83
CA LYS A 140 -11.66 8.38 -28.51
C LYS A 140 -10.81 7.79 -27.39
N LEU A 141 -10.58 6.47 -27.39
CA LEU A 141 -9.74 5.83 -26.37
C LEU A 141 -8.27 6.30 -26.46
N ARG A 142 -7.73 6.52 -27.67
CA ARG A 142 -6.41 7.15 -27.87
C ARG A 142 -6.34 8.57 -27.30
N ALA A 143 -7.42 9.34 -27.40
CA ALA A 143 -7.49 10.66 -26.77
C ALA A 143 -7.52 10.55 -25.24
N ILE A 144 -8.30 9.61 -24.68
CA ILE A 144 -8.34 9.30 -23.25
C ILE A 144 -6.96 8.88 -22.73
N ALA A 145 -6.22 8.08 -23.48
CA ALA A 145 -4.87 7.62 -23.13
C ALA A 145 -3.82 8.75 -23.02
N GLN A 146 -4.15 9.96 -23.49
CA GLN A 146 -3.33 11.16 -23.34
C GLN A 146 -3.76 12.05 -22.15
N VAL A 147 -4.86 11.71 -21.48
CA VAL A 147 -5.39 12.46 -20.33
C VAL A 147 -4.65 12.04 -19.06
N ASN A 148 -3.66 12.83 -18.67
CA ASN A 148 -2.78 12.53 -17.53
C ASN A 148 -3.18 13.25 -16.23
N ASP A 149 -4.14 14.15 -16.28
CA ASP A 149 -4.52 15.03 -15.17
C ASP A 149 -5.54 14.41 -14.19
N VAL A 150 -6.09 13.23 -14.47
CA VAL A 150 -7.05 12.54 -13.57
C VAL A 150 -6.42 12.20 -12.21
N LEU A 151 -5.17 11.73 -12.21
CA LEU A 151 -4.44 11.31 -11.01
C LEU A 151 -3.35 12.31 -10.60
N LYS A 152 -3.26 13.45 -11.30
CA LYS A 152 -2.39 14.55 -10.90
C LYS A 152 -3.05 15.32 -9.77
N VAL A 153 -2.29 15.63 -8.74
CA VAL A 153 -2.73 16.41 -7.59
C VAL A 153 -1.73 17.52 -7.27
N ASP A 154 -2.25 18.71 -6.99
CA ASP A 154 -1.49 19.92 -6.66
C ASP A 154 -1.77 20.40 -5.23
N SER A 155 -2.65 19.74 -4.50
CA SER A 155 -3.06 20.13 -3.14
C SER A 155 -3.70 18.99 -2.36
N GLY A 156 -3.82 19.16 -1.04
CA GLY A 156 -4.44 18.16 -0.15
C GLY A 156 -5.88 17.82 -0.56
N ARG A 157 -6.69 18.82 -0.94
CA ARG A 157 -8.07 18.61 -1.41
C ARG A 157 -8.18 17.73 -2.66
N GLU A 158 -7.21 17.83 -3.57
CA GLU A 158 -7.19 17.01 -4.79
C GLU A 158 -6.82 15.56 -4.46
N VAL A 159 -5.91 15.35 -3.49
CA VAL A 159 -5.64 14.03 -2.91
C VAL A 159 -6.89 13.46 -2.25
N MET A 160 -7.55 14.24 -1.38
CA MET A 160 -8.74 13.81 -0.65
C MET A 160 -9.90 13.46 -1.58
N SER A 161 -10.09 14.20 -2.67
CA SER A 161 -11.11 13.87 -3.68
C SER A 161 -10.93 12.45 -4.20
N LEU A 162 -9.70 12.05 -4.56
CA LEU A 162 -9.42 10.72 -5.09
C LEU A 162 -9.53 9.62 -4.01
N LEU A 163 -9.06 9.89 -2.79
CA LEU A 163 -9.14 8.92 -1.68
C LEU A 163 -10.57 8.64 -1.22
N LEU A 164 -11.40 9.68 -1.14
CA LEU A 164 -12.76 9.59 -0.61
C LEU A 164 -13.79 9.05 -1.62
N THR A 165 -13.41 8.88 -2.88
CA THR A 165 -14.32 8.48 -3.97
C THR A 165 -13.88 7.22 -4.71
N SER A 166 -12.72 6.65 -4.39
CA SER A 166 -12.21 5.41 -4.98
C SER A 166 -12.68 4.18 -4.20
N GLU A 167 -13.31 3.22 -4.91
CA GLU A 167 -13.67 1.91 -4.39
C GLU A 167 -12.42 1.05 -4.15
N ARG A 168 -11.36 1.23 -4.96
CA ARG A 168 -10.05 0.57 -4.74
C ARG A 168 -9.46 0.97 -3.38
N VAL A 169 -9.47 2.26 -3.07
CA VAL A 169 -9.01 2.78 -1.77
C VAL A 169 -9.87 2.23 -0.64
N PHE A 170 -11.20 2.22 -0.81
CA PHE A 170 -12.11 1.64 0.18
C PHE A 170 -11.78 0.19 0.53
N ALA A 171 -11.61 -0.64 -0.50
CA ALA A 171 -11.30 -2.06 -0.35
C ALA A 171 -9.95 -2.26 0.35
N ASP A 172 -8.92 -1.50 -0.03
CA ASP A 172 -7.57 -1.62 0.53
C ASP A 172 -7.52 -1.17 1.99
N LEU A 173 -8.15 -0.03 2.33
CA LEU A 173 -8.19 0.45 3.69
C LEU A 173 -9.00 -0.48 4.60
N HIS A 174 -10.07 -1.09 4.08
CA HIS A 174 -10.85 -2.06 4.82
C HIS A 174 -10.05 -3.35 5.08
N ASP A 175 -9.35 -3.87 4.06
CA ASP A 175 -8.45 -5.02 4.22
C ASP A 175 -7.34 -4.71 5.24
N TRP A 176 -6.72 -3.54 5.11
CA TRP A 176 -5.69 -3.06 6.03
C TRP A 176 -6.19 -2.97 7.47
N CYS A 177 -7.33 -2.31 7.70
CA CYS A 177 -7.86 -2.13 9.05
C CYS A 177 -8.16 -3.45 9.77
N ARG A 178 -8.28 -4.56 9.05
CA ARG A 178 -8.62 -5.86 9.62
C ARG A 178 -7.45 -6.85 9.64
N TRP A 179 -6.58 -6.83 8.64
CA TRP A 179 -5.55 -7.85 8.45
C TRP A 179 -4.18 -7.32 8.01
N GLY A 180 -4.06 -6.03 7.71
CA GLY A 180 -2.88 -5.51 7.02
C GLY A 180 -1.87 -4.82 7.93
N GLU A 181 -0.64 -4.81 7.45
CA GLU A 181 0.43 -3.94 7.95
C GLU A 181 0.12 -2.47 7.62
N PRO A 182 0.64 -1.49 8.40
CA PRO A 182 0.48 -0.05 8.17
C PRO A 182 0.51 0.36 6.69
N GLU A 183 -0.38 1.26 6.30
CA GLU A 183 -0.50 1.78 4.93
C GLU A 183 0.02 3.22 4.85
N GLN A 184 0.36 3.66 3.65
CA GLN A 184 0.87 4.99 3.39
C GLN A 184 0.26 5.54 2.11
N ILE A 185 0.00 6.84 2.12
CA ILE A 185 -0.26 7.60 0.90
C ILE A 185 1.09 7.83 0.22
N VAL A 186 1.18 7.45 -1.05
CA VAL A 186 2.37 7.61 -1.87
C VAL A 186 2.16 8.80 -2.78
N LEU A 187 3.04 9.80 -2.64
CA LEU A 187 3.10 10.96 -3.54
C LEU A 187 4.35 10.82 -4.39
N ARG A 188 4.16 10.83 -5.71
CA ARG A 188 5.22 10.56 -6.69
C ARG A 188 5.34 11.70 -7.67
N GLN A 189 6.54 11.96 -8.17
CA GLN A 189 6.76 13.01 -9.16
C GLN A 189 5.84 12.78 -10.36
N PHE A 190 5.04 13.80 -10.68
CA PHE A 190 4.26 13.81 -11.90
C PHE A 190 5.15 14.17 -13.09
N ASP A 191 5.00 13.46 -14.20
CA ASP A 191 5.67 13.78 -15.46
C ASP A 191 4.64 13.79 -16.60
N PRO A 192 4.32 14.97 -17.17
CA PRO A 192 3.28 15.10 -18.20
C PRO A 192 3.62 14.38 -19.51
N ARG A 193 4.88 13.94 -19.69
CA ARG A 193 5.32 13.21 -20.89
C ARG A 193 4.93 11.73 -20.86
N ILE A 194 4.60 11.19 -19.68
CA ILE A 194 4.10 9.83 -19.56
C ILE A 194 2.75 9.77 -20.25
N LYS A 195 2.57 8.84 -21.18
CA LYS A 195 1.27 8.60 -21.82
C LYS A 195 0.96 7.11 -21.72
N LEU A 196 -0.31 6.77 -21.50
CA LEU A 196 -0.76 5.38 -21.38
C LEU A 196 -0.43 4.57 -22.65
N GLU A 197 -0.40 5.23 -23.81
CA GLU A 197 -0.01 4.62 -25.09
C GLU A 197 1.42 4.04 -25.10
N TYR A 198 2.31 4.56 -24.25
CA TYR A 198 3.69 4.08 -24.10
C TYR A 198 3.91 3.36 -22.76
N GLU A 199 2.83 2.85 -22.14
CA GLU A 199 2.92 1.96 -20.99
C GLU A 199 2.97 0.49 -21.46
N PHE A 200 3.97 -0.25 -20.96
CA PHE A 200 4.21 -1.65 -21.28
C PHE A 200 4.41 -2.47 -20.02
N ARG A 201 3.99 -3.73 -20.06
CA ARG A 201 4.14 -4.70 -18.97
C ARG A 201 5.11 -5.79 -19.40
N ALA A 202 6.19 -6.00 -18.65
CA ALA A 202 7.11 -7.11 -18.88
C ALA A 202 6.96 -8.21 -17.82
N PHE A 203 7.14 -9.44 -18.27
CA PHE A 203 7.05 -10.65 -17.46
C PHE A 203 8.45 -11.20 -17.22
N ILE A 204 8.82 -11.35 -15.95
CA ILE A 204 10.12 -11.87 -15.55
C ILE A 204 9.90 -13.17 -14.80
N PHE A 205 10.49 -14.25 -15.31
CA PHE A 205 10.44 -15.57 -14.68
C PHE A 205 11.83 -16.19 -14.61
N ARG A 206 12.21 -16.70 -13.44
CA ARG A 206 13.54 -17.26 -13.14
C ARG A 206 14.68 -16.32 -13.58
N GLY A 207 14.50 -15.02 -13.34
CA GLY A 207 15.50 -13.99 -13.67
C GLY A 207 15.61 -13.65 -15.16
N LYS A 208 14.67 -14.10 -16.00
CA LYS A 208 14.65 -13.82 -17.44
C LYS A 208 13.38 -13.09 -17.82
N MET A 209 13.51 -12.04 -18.63
CA MET A 209 12.37 -11.39 -19.28
C MET A 209 11.83 -12.30 -20.40
N THR A 210 10.66 -12.89 -20.18
CA THR A 210 10.02 -13.87 -21.07
C THR A 210 9.01 -13.21 -22.01
N ALA A 211 8.39 -12.10 -21.61
CA ALA A 211 7.44 -11.41 -22.45
C ALA A 211 7.36 -9.90 -22.19
N ILE A 212 6.90 -9.16 -23.20
CA ILE A 212 6.46 -7.76 -23.10
C ILE A 212 5.06 -7.64 -23.71
N SER A 213 4.19 -6.88 -23.06
CA SER A 213 2.85 -6.55 -23.52
C SER A 213 2.68 -5.03 -23.58
N GLN A 214 1.96 -4.53 -24.58
CA GLN A 214 1.24 -3.26 -24.45
C GLN A 214 0.35 -3.32 -23.20
N TYR A 215 0.36 -2.29 -22.35
CA TYR A 215 -0.41 -2.30 -21.10
C TYR A 215 -1.90 -2.07 -21.35
N ASP A 216 -2.25 -1.01 -22.08
CA ASP A 216 -3.63 -0.76 -22.52
C ASP A 216 -4.00 -1.74 -23.62
N HIS A 217 -4.51 -2.89 -23.25
CA HIS A 217 -4.92 -3.95 -24.17
C HIS A 217 -6.26 -3.69 -24.87
N TYR A 218 -6.96 -2.58 -24.58
CA TYR A 218 -8.20 -2.20 -25.25
C TYR A 218 -7.94 -1.36 -26.51
N CYS A 219 -6.95 -0.47 -26.45
CA CYS A 219 -6.66 0.46 -27.53
C CYS A 219 -5.73 -0.15 -28.60
N VAL A 220 -5.89 0.28 -29.85
CA VAL A 220 -4.97 0.00 -30.95
C VAL A 220 -4.17 1.27 -31.27
N TYR A 221 -2.85 1.18 -31.18
CA TYR A 221 -1.93 2.29 -31.48
C TYR A 221 -1.07 1.92 -32.70
N PRO A 222 -1.45 2.37 -33.92
CA PRO A 222 -0.75 1.99 -35.15
C PRO A 222 0.76 2.26 -35.12
N GLN A 223 1.17 3.38 -34.51
CA GLN A 223 2.56 3.80 -34.43
C GLN A 223 3.46 2.83 -33.65
N LEU A 224 2.91 2.11 -32.65
CA LEU A 224 3.71 1.20 -31.82
C LEU A 224 4.27 0.01 -32.62
N LYS A 225 3.62 -0.35 -33.73
CA LYS A 225 4.08 -1.44 -34.60
C LYS A 225 5.42 -1.11 -35.25
N GLU A 226 5.59 0.13 -35.69
CA GLU A 226 6.82 0.62 -36.33
C GLU A 226 7.92 0.86 -35.29
N GLU A 227 7.55 1.26 -34.07
CA GLU A 227 8.50 1.55 -32.99
C GLU A 227 8.86 0.33 -32.13
N LYS A 228 8.26 -0.84 -32.40
CA LYS A 228 8.34 -2.04 -31.54
C LYS A 228 9.77 -2.41 -31.13
N ASP A 229 10.70 -2.47 -32.08
CA ASP A 229 12.10 -2.83 -31.80
C ASP A 229 12.82 -1.77 -30.94
N LYS A 230 12.48 -0.49 -31.14
CA LYS A 230 13.03 0.62 -30.36
C LYS A 230 12.53 0.57 -28.92
N ILE A 231 11.23 0.30 -28.75
CA ILE A 231 10.58 0.13 -27.45
C ILE A 231 11.18 -1.06 -26.69
N GLU A 232 11.33 -2.21 -27.35
CA GLU A 232 11.93 -3.40 -26.72
C GLU A 232 13.34 -3.10 -26.21
N ARG A 233 14.19 -2.45 -27.03
CA ARG A 233 15.55 -2.07 -26.62
C ARG A 233 15.54 -1.13 -25.40
N ALA A 234 14.62 -0.16 -25.37
CA ALA A 234 14.50 0.75 -24.24
C ALA A 234 14.08 0.02 -22.95
N ILE A 235 13.07 -0.85 -23.03
CA ILE A 235 12.60 -1.66 -21.89
C ILE A 235 13.72 -2.56 -21.36
N ARG A 236 14.44 -3.26 -22.24
CA ARG A 236 15.58 -4.11 -21.84
C ARG A 236 16.72 -3.31 -21.21
N GLY A 237 16.98 -2.10 -21.71
CA GLY A 237 17.98 -1.20 -21.14
C GLY A 237 17.66 -0.85 -19.69
N ILE A 238 16.43 -0.43 -19.40
CA ILE A 238 15.98 -0.12 -18.04
C ILE A 238 16.00 -1.39 -17.17
N TRP A 239 15.48 -2.51 -17.68
CA TRP A 239 15.42 -3.78 -16.96
C TRP A 239 16.81 -4.28 -16.55
N THR A 240 17.82 -4.12 -17.40
CA THR A 240 19.21 -4.56 -17.11
C THR A 240 19.77 -3.85 -15.87
N ILE A 241 19.38 -2.60 -15.64
CA ILE A 241 19.80 -1.81 -14.48
C ILE A 241 18.93 -2.13 -13.26
N ALA A 242 17.61 -2.25 -13.46
CA ALA A 242 16.65 -2.46 -12.37
C ALA A 242 16.68 -3.88 -11.79
N HIS A 243 16.79 -4.92 -12.62
CA HIS A 243 16.64 -6.32 -12.19
C HIS A 243 17.58 -6.74 -11.03
N PRO A 244 18.89 -6.39 -11.05
CA PRO A 244 19.77 -6.68 -9.92
C PRO A 244 19.33 -6.01 -8.61
N LEU A 245 18.68 -4.84 -8.68
CA LEU A 245 18.20 -4.08 -7.52
C LEU A 245 16.86 -4.61 -6.99
N VAL A 246 16.06 -5.28 -7.83
CA VAL A 246 14.83 -5.97 -7.41
C VAL A 246 15.15 -7.14 -6.47
N GLY A 247 16.23 -7.89 -6.75
CA GLY A 247 16.66 -9.00 -5.90
C GLY A 247 15.70 -10.19 -5.86
N TYR A 248 14.79 -10.30 -6.84
CA TYR A 248 13.78 -11.36 -6.92
C TYR A 248 13.67 -11.92 -8.35
N SER A 249 13.34 -13.21 -8.49
CA SER A 249 13.44 -13.89 -9.80
C SER A 249 12.14 -13.95 -10.59
N ASN A 250 10.99 -13.82 -9.93
CA ASN A 250 9.66 -13.97 -10.55
C ASN A 250 8.79 -12.76 -10.21
N TYR A 251 8.57 -11.88 -11.18
CA TYR A 251 7.77 -10.68 -11.00
C TYR A 251 7.30 -10.12 -12.34
N ILE A 252 6.39 -9.17 -12.27
CA ILE A 252 5.94 -8.35 -13.39
C ILE A 252 6.44 -6.94 -13.16
N MET A 253 6.82 -6.25 -14.23
CA MET A 253 7.33 -4.88 -14.17
C MET A 253 6.68 -4.03 -15.24
N ASP A 254 6.16 -2.87 -14.85
CA ASP A 254 5.52 -1.92 -15.74
C ASP A 254 6.50 -0.79 -16.14
N PHE A 255 6.40 -0.34 -17.40
CA PHE A 255 7.32 0.57 -18.06
C PHE A 255 6.58 1.66 -18.83
N CYS A 256 6.79 2.91 -18.42
CA CYS A 256 6.69 4.12 -19.26
C CYS A 256 7.99 4.98 -19.12
N TYR A 257 9.08 4.35 -18.64
CA TYR A 257 9.93 4.68 -17.48
C TYR A 257 9.49 3.84 -16.28
N PHE A 258 10.41 3.30 -15.49
CA PHE A 258 10.08 2.25 -14.53
C PHE A 258 9.02 2.73 -13.53
N SER A 259 7.81 2.17 -13.65
CA SER A 259 6.60 2.66 -12.98
C SER A 259 6.21 1.77 -11.79
N GLU A 260 6.17 0.46 -11.95
CA GLU A 260 5.63 -0.45 -10.92
C GLU A 260 6.21 -1.87 -11.02
N ILE A 261 6.18 -2.59 -9.90
CA ILE A 261 6.44 -4.03 -9.84
C ILE A 261 5.20 -4.70 -9.24
N SER A 262 4.87 -5.88 -9.74
CA SER A 262 3.73 -6.68 -9.29
C SER A 262 4.10 -8.16 -9.23
N PRO A 263 3.37 -9.00 -8.49
CA PRO A 263 3.63 -10.43 -8.43
C PRO A 263 3.44 -11.10 -9.80
N PHE A 264 4.26 -12.09 -10.11
CA PHE A 264 4.02 -12.99 -11.25
C PHE A 264 2.91 -13.98 -10.91
N ARG A 265 1.66 -13.50 -10.87
CA ARG A 265 0.47 -14.28 -10.47
C ARG A 265 -0.78 -13.78 -11.19
N ILE A 266 -1.84 -14.60 -11.14
CA ILE A 266 -3.14 -14.29 -11.77
C ILE A 266 -3.85 -13.05 -11.19
N CYS A 267 -3.42 -12.55 -10.03
CA CYS A 267 -3.88 -11.30 -9.42
C CYS A 267 -3.23 -10.04 -10.03
N THR A 268 -2.47 -10.18 -11.11
CA THR A 268 -1.92 -9.07 -11.90
C THR A 268 -2.43 -9.20 -13.32
N GLY A 269 -2.94 -8.12 -13.92
CA GLY A 269 -3.46 -8.17 -15.28
C GLY A 269 -2.45 -8.71 -16.31
N ALA A 270 -2.87 -9.63 -17.18
CA ALA A 270 -1.99 -10.21 -18.20
C ALA A 270 -1.89 -9.34 -19.48
N ALA A 271 -2.67 -8.26 -19.57
CA ALA A 271 -2.75 -7.36 -20.71
C ALA A 271 -3.01 -8.12 -22.04
N CYS A 272 -2.10 -8.10 -23.01
CA CYS A 272 -2.25 -8.81 -24.30
C CYS A 272 -1.94 -10.33 -24.21
N PHE A 273 -1.74 -10.87 -23.01
CA PHE A 273 -1.57 -12.31 -22.76
C PHE A 273 -2.74 -12.88 -21.94
N SER A 274 -2.84 -14.20 -21.91
CA SER A 274 -3.75 -14.96 -21.05
C SER A 274 -2.94 -15.77 -20.03
N TRP A 275 -3.17 -15.58 -18.73
CA TRP A 275 -2.55 -16.42 -17.69
C TRP A 275 -2.82 -17.91 -17.88
N LYS A 276 -3.96 -18.26 -18.48
CA LYS A 276 -4.37 -19.64 -18.72
C LYS A 276 -3.70 -20.19 -19.97
N ASP A 277 -3.83 -19.46 -21.09
CA ASP A 277 -3.47 -20.00 -22.41
C ASP A 277 -2.00 -19.75 -22.76
N ASP A 278 -1.41 -18.68 -22.22
CA ASP A 278 -0.03 -18.28 -22.49
C ASP A 278 0.93 -18.63 -21.34
N ARG A 279 0.51 -19.39 -20.34
CA ARG A 279 1.34 -19.71 -19.16
C ARG A 279 2.74 -20.20 -19.54
N ASN A 280 2.83 -21.10 -20.51
CA ASN A 280 4.12 -21.61 -20.95
C ASN A 280 4.96 -20.53 -21.63
N VAL A 281 4.36 -19.58 -22.35
CA VAL A 281 5.07 -18.42 -22.93
C VAL A 281 5.62 -17.53 -21.82
N LEU A 282 4.80 -17.23 -20.82
CA LEU A 282 5.17 -16.36 -19.70
C LEU A 282 6.24 -16.99 -18.80
N GLU A 283 6.29 -18.32 -18.66
CA GLU A 283 7.27 -19.01 -17.81
C GLU A 283 8.52 -19.51 -18.57
N ASN A 284 8.35 -20.17 -19.72
CA ASN A 284 9.42 -20.96 -20.37
C ASN A 284 9.60 -20.72 -21.88
N GLY A 285 8.65 -20.04 -22.52
CA GLY A 285 8.60 -19.92 -23.99
C GLY A 285 9.71 -19.03 -24.55
N PRO A 286 9.94 -19.08 -25.87
CA PRO A 286 10.76 -18.05 -26.51
C PRO A 286 10.15 -16.69 -26.23
N PHE A 287 11.01 -15.67 -26.11
CA PHE A 287 10.58 -14.30 -25.83
C PHE A 287 9.48 -13.84 -26.80
N GLN A 288 8.41 -13.22 -26.27
CA GLN A 288 7.35 -12.61 -27.08
C GLN A 288 7.07 -11.17 -26.68
N PHE A 289 6.90 -10.29 -27.69
CA PHE A 289 6.38 -8.94 -27.50
C PHE A 289 5.04 -8.81 -28.24
N ARG A 290 3.93 -8.62 -27.50
CA ARG A 290 2.57 -8.46 -28.05
C ARG A 290 2.07 -7.03 -27.93
N LEU A 291 1.46 -6.55 -29.02
CA LEU A 291 0.71 -5.31 -29.11
C LEU A 291 -0.75 -5.65 -29.41
N ASN A 292 -1.69 -4.80 -29.01
CA ASN A 292 -3.08 -5.00 -29.41
C ASN A 292 -3.29 -4.53 -30.85
N GLU A 293 -3.78 -5.43 -31.70
CA GLU A 293 -4.05 -5.16 -33.12
C GLU A 293 -5.55 -5.24 -33.44
N ARG A 294 -6.42 -5.42 -32.44
CA ARG A 294 -7.85 -5.64 -32.64
C ARG A 294 -8.67 -4.65 -31.80
N ASN A 295 -9.65 -4.02 -32.46
CA ASN A 295 -10.63 -3.21 -31.76
C ASN A 295 -11.62 -4.12 -31.00
N HIS A 296 -11.93 -3.77 -29.76
CA HIS A 296 -12.96 -4.46 -28.98
C HIS A 296 -14.35 -4.15 -29.56
N PRO A 297 -15.24 -5.15 -29.77
CA PRO A 297 -16.52 -4.96 -30.45
C PRO A 297 -17.49 -4.01 -29.74
N HIS A 298 -17.32 -3.81 -28.43
CA HIS A 298 -18.12 -2.90 -27.60
C HIS A 298 -17.33 -1.70 -27.08
N LEU A 299 -16.25 -1.31 -27.78
CA LEU A 299 -15.38 -0.24 -27.31
C LEU A 299 -16.10 1.11 -27.18
N ASP A 300 -17.04 1.43 -28.08
CA ASP A 300 -17.80 2.68 -28.03
C ASP A 300 -18.56 2.82 -26.69
N GLN A 301 -19.31 1.78 -26.31
CA GLN A 301 -20.06 1.76 -25.05
C GLN A 301 -19.13 1.85 -23.84
N LEU A 302 -17.97 1.19 -23.87
CA LEU A 302 -16.99 1.27 -22.79
C LEU A 302 -16.46 2.70 -22.63
N VAL A 303 -16.15 3.37 -23.74
CA VAL A 303 -15.65 4.75 -23.77
C VAL A 303 -16.70 5.73 -23.21
N GLU A 304 -17.93 5.62 -23.69
CA GLU A 304 -19.03 6.49 -23.28
C GLU A 304 -19.30 6.35 -21.78
N THR A 305 -19.51 5.12 -21.31
CA THR A 305 -19.93 4.87 -19.91
C THR A 305 -18.83 5.14 -18.87
N ASN A 306 -17.57 4.80 -19.16
CA ASN A 306 -16.51 4.89 -18.16
C ASN A 306 -15.77 6.24 -18.14
N TRP A 307 -15.88 7.04 -19.20
CA TRP A 307 -15.17 8.32 -19.32
C TRP A 307 -16.06 9.48 -19.71
N GLU A 308 -16.76 9.44 -20.85
CA GLU A 308 -17.51 10.61 -21.32
C GLU A 308 -18.67 10.96 -20.37
N ASP A 309 -19.56 10.01 -20.10
CA ASP A 309 -20.68 10.18 -19.16
C ASP A 309 -20.19 10.48 -17.76
N ARG A 310 -19.13 9.79 -17.34
CA ARG A 310 -18.50 9.99 -16.04
C ARG A 310 -18.04 11.44 -15.91
N TRP A 311 -17.18 11.95 -16.77
CA TRP A 311 -16.66 13.32 -16.62
C TRP A 311 -17.72 14.42 -16.82
N LEU A 312 -18.75 14.18 -17.64
CA LEU A 312 -19.85 15.12 -17.83
C LEU A 312 -20.86 15.17 -16.68
N THR A 313 -21.03 14.05 -15.96
CA THR A 313 -22.01 13.97 -14.87
C THR A 313 -21.53 14.78 -13.67
N PRO A 314 -22.31 15.79 -13.21
CA PRO A 314 -21.96 16.54 -12.01
C PRO A 314 -22.03 15.64 -10.78
N VAL A 315 -21.00 15.72 -9.93
CA VAL A 315 -20.94 15.01 -8.66
C VAL A 315 -20.74 16.04 -7.54
N ALA A 316 -21.47 15.89 -6.44
CA ALA A 316 -21.34 16.78 -5.29
C ALA A 316 -19.91 16.77 -4.75
N HIS A 317 -19.43 17.94 -4.33
CA HIS A 317 -18.12 18.08 -3.70
C HIS A 317 -18.02 17.21 -2.44
N TYR A 318 -16.87 16.61 -2.16
CA TYR A 318 -16.76 15.65 -1.05
C TYR A 318 -17.10 16.23 0.32
N ARG A 319 -16.80 17.51 0.54
CA ARG A 319 -17.20 18.25 1.76
C ARG A 319 -18.70 18.44 1.93
N GLU A 320 -19.53 18.26 0.90
CA GLU A 320 -20.99 18.31 1.09
C GLU A 320 -21.45 17.17 2.02
N THR A 321 -20.83 16.00 1.91
CA THR A 321 -21.08 14.87 2.81
C THR A 321 -20.63 15.13 4.25
N TYR A 322 -19.67 16.05 4.49
CA TYR A 322 -19.28 16.41 5.86
C TYR A 322 -20.43 17.06 6.64
N LYS A 323 -21.37 17.71 5.95
CA LYS A 323 -22.56 18.33 6.58
C LYS A 323 -23.55 17.30 7.10
N GLU A 324 -23.43 16.05 6.67
CA GLU A 324 -24.25 14.91 7.15
C GLU A 324 -23.60 14.21 8.36
N ALA A 325 -22.42 14.63 8.79
CA ALA A 325 -21.76 14.08 9.97
C ALA A 325 -22.59 14.34 11.25
N ARG A 326 -22.65 13.33 12.12
CA ARG A 326 -23.41 13.43 13.37
C ARG A 326 -22.55 13.93 14.52
N ASP A 327 -23.18 14.70 15.41
CA ASP A 327 -22.55 15.06 16.67
C ASP A 327 -22.36 13.84 17.58
N VAL A 328 -21.15 13.73 18.14
CA VAL A 328 -20.79 12.71 19.13
C VAL A 328 -21.65 12.85 20.42
N SER A 329 -22.26 14.02 20.64
CA SER A 329 -22.97 14.38 21.85
C SER A 329 -24.49 14.13 21.87
N SER A 330 -25.07 13.41 20.89
CA SER A 330 -26.51 13.07 20.93
C SER A 330 -26.78 11.83 21.80
N PRO A 331 -27.34 11.95 23.02
CA PRO A 331 -27.59 10.83 23.93
C PRO A 331 -28.86 10.04 23.57
N PHE A 332 -29.51 10.31 22.43
CA PHE A 332 -30.82 9.75 22.09
C PHE A 332 -30.88 9.30 20.62
N SER A 333 -30.29 8.15 20.30
CA SER A 333 -30.73 7.38 19.12
C SER A 333 -30.51 5.86 19.20
N SER A 334 -30.36 5.30 20.41
CA SER A 334 -30.50 3.86 20.64
C SER A 334 -31.75 3.60 21.49
N LEU A 335 -32.90 3.44 20.84
CA LEU A 335 -34.05 2.78 21.45
C LEU A 335 -33.85 1.27 21.25
N PRO A 336 -33.67 0.45 22.31
CA PRO A 336 -33.80 -0.98 22.20
C PRO A 336 -35.29 -1.34 22.33
N VAL A 337 -35.88 -1.86 21.26
CA VAL A 337 -37.15 -2.58 21.36
C VAL A 337 -36.85 -3.96 21.95
N LEU A 338 -37.04 -4.14 23.26
CA LEU A 338 -37.98 -5.13 23.81
C LEU A 338 -38.14 -4.99 25.33
N LEU A 339 -39.40 -5.05 25.76
CA LEU A 339 -39.89 -4.92 27.13
C LEU A 339 -39.50 -6.06 28.10
N MET A 340 -39.50 -5.66 29.38
CA MET A 340 -40.18 -6.28 30.54
C MET A 340 -39.32 -7.03 31.57
N GLY A 341 -39.26 -6.45 32.79
CA GLY A 341 -38.87 -7.14 34.02
C GLY A 341 -38.38 -6.18 35.10
N ALA A 342 -39.27 -5.79 36.01
CA ALA A 342 -39.07 -4.85 37.12
C ALA A 342 -37.92 -5.21 38.08
N PHE A 343 -37.25 -4.23 38.68
CA PHE A 343 -37.45 -3.85 40.10
C PHE A 343 -36.59 -2.64 40.50
N THR A 344 -37.08 -1.96 41.52
CA THR A 344 -36.82 -0.61 42.05
C THR A 344 -35.47 -0.38 42.77
N CYS A 345 -34.97 0.86 42.70
CA CYS A 345 -34.80 1.82 43.84
C CYS A 345 -33.41 2.48 43.94
N GLY A 346 -33.37 3.83 43.97
CA GLY A 346 -32.35 4.61 44.70
C GLY A 346 -31.56 5.70 43.95
N LEU A 347 -32.03 6.95 44.04
CA LEU A 347 -31.31 8.26 43.96
C LEU A 347 -29.86 8.21 44.56
N LEU A 348 -28.80 8.94 44.15
CA LEU A 348 -28.59 10.29 43.58
C LEU A 348 -27.11 10.42 43.09
N MET A 349 -26.89 11.19 42.01
CA MET A 349 -25.81 12.18 41.69
C MET A 349 -24.38 11.96 42.24
N ASP A 350 -23.27 12.28 41.58
CA ASP A 350 -22.87 12.88 40.30
C ASP A 350 -21.33 12.91 40.45
N VAL A 351 -20.54 12.49 39.45
CA VAL A 351 -19.35 13.24 39.00
C VAL A 351 -19.01 12.77 37.58
N ASN A 352 -19.18 13.69 36.62
CA ASN A 352 -18.63 13.63 35.28
C ASN A 352 -17.13 13.28 35.31
N VAL A 353 -16.77 12.12 34.75
CA VAL A 353 -15.40 11.91 34.29
C VAL A 353 -15.44 11.93 32.77
N THR A 354 -14.97 13.04 32.22
CA THR A 354 -14.49 13.12 30.84
C THR A 354 -13.53 11.97 30.62
N SER A 355 -13.94 10.96 29.84
CA SER A 355 -13.09 9.88 29.38
C SER A 355 -12.12 10.44 28.33
N GLY A 356 -11.10 11.18 28.79
CA GLY A 356 -9.87 11.27 28.04
C GLY A 356 -9.29 9.85 27.99
N LEU A 357 -9.24 9.26 26.80
CA LEU A 357 -8.61 7.98 26.57
C LEU A 357 -7.14 8.13 27.01
N PHE A 358 -6.77 7.62 28.19
CA PHE A 358 -5.37 7.53 28.58
C PHE A 358 -4.70 6.56 27.60
N MET A 359 -3.92 7.09 26.65
CA MET A 359 -3.10 6.26 25.77
C MET A 359 -2.02 5.59 26.62
N THR A 360 -1.95 4.26 26.57
CA THR A 360 -0.87 3.54 27.25
C THR A 360 0.38 3.62 26.39
N LEU A 361 1.50 4.03 27.00
CA LEU A 361 2.79 4.08 26.32
C LEU A 361 3.60 2.82 26.65
N HIS A 362 4.24 2.27 25.63
CA HIS A 362 5.03 1.04 25.70
C HIS A 362 6.46 1.31 25.27
N LEU A 363 7.43 0.84 26.06
CA LEU A 363 8.84 0.89 25.71
C LEU A 363 9.24 -0.35 24.92
N LEU A 364 9.70 -0.17 23.68
CA LEU A 364 10.18 -1.23 22.79
C LEU A 364 11.66 -1.05 22.44
N PHE A 365 12.39 -2.16 22.48
CA PHE A 365 13.77 -2.27 22.03
C PHE A 365 13.82 -2.84 20.61
N PHE A 366 14.34 -2.05 19.66
CA PHE A 366 14.58 -2.48 18.28
C PHE A 366 16.06 -2.71 18.03
N TYR A 367 16.38 -3.89 17.50
CA TYR A 367 17.75 -4.31 17.17
C TYR A 367 17.99 -4.43 15.65
N GLY A 368 16.93 -4.38 14.84
CA GLY A 368 16.95 -4.78 13.44
C GLY A 368 16.45 -3.72 12.46
N THR A 369 15.62 -4.15 11.50
CA THR A 369 15.14 -3.31 10.38
C THR A 369 14.24 -2.14 10.76
N LEU A 370 13.82 -2.05 12.02
CA LEU A 370 13.02 -0.96 12.58
C LEU A 370 13.86 0.14 13.25
N LYS A 371 15.19 -0.03 13.36
CA LYS A 371 16.08 1.03 13.88
C LYS A 371 16.08 2.27 12.99
N SER A 372 16.44 3.42 13.55
CA SER A 372 16.57 4.70 12.84
C SER A 372 17.43 4.58 11.59
N GLY A 373 16.95 5.16 10.49
CA GLY A 373 17.64 5.14 9.20
C GLY A 373 17.47 3.84 8.38
N PHE A 374 16.82 2.81 8.92
CA PHE A 374 16.39 1.64 8.17
C PHE A 374 15.01 1.86 7.56
N HIS A 375 14.73 1.17 6.45
CA HIS A 375 13.58 1.45 5.58
C HIS A 375 12.20 1.28 6.25
N TRP A 376 12.07 0.43 7.29
CA TRP A 376 10.79 0.27 7.99
C TRP A 376 10.56 1.30 9.10
N ASN A 377 11.58 2.01 9.56
CA ASN A 377 11.44 2.91 10.71
C ASN A 377 10.39 4.01 10.47
N THR A 378 10.49 4.74 9.35
CA THR A 378 9.54 5.83 9.05
C THR A 378 8.11 5.34 8.90
N LYS A 379 7.90 4.16 8.30
CA LYS A 379 6.56 3.58 8.10
C LYS A 379 5.88 3.22 9.43
N PHE A 380 6.64 2.65 10.36
CA PHE A 380 6.09 2.06 11.58
C PHE A 380 6.20 2.95 12.82
N LEU A 381 7.15 3.88 12.84
CA LEU A 381 7.54 4.64 14.04
C LEU A 381 7.46 6.17 13.84
N SER A 382 6.83 6.65 12.75
CA SER A 382 6.69 8.10 12.47
C SER A 382 5.95 8.87 13.56
N TYR A 383 5.05 8.21 14.28
CA TYR A 383 4.27 8.78 15.38
C TYR A 383 4.82 8.38 16.76
N SER A 384 5.91 7.62 16.78
CA SER A 384 6.56 7.14 18.00
C SER A 384 7.70 8.07 18.42
N LYS A 385 8.10 7.98 19.69
CA LYS A 385 9.16 8.79 20.25
C LYS A 385 10.44 7.97 20.41
N PHE A 386 11.52 8.43 19.78
CA PHE A 386 12.85 7.90 20.02
C PHE A 386 13.33 8.30 21.43
N VAL A 387 13.69 7.31 22.25
CA VAL A 387 14.17 7.54 23.63
C VAL A 387 15.69 7.60 23.66
N GLY A 388 16.37 6.69 22.95
CA GLY A 388 17.83 6.72 22.87
C GLY A 388 18.45 5.39 22.42
N LYS A 389 19.76 5.42 22.15
CA LYS A 389 20.54 4.20 21.86
C LYS A 389 20.81 3.44 23.14
N CYS A 390 20.70 2.11 23.07
CA CYS A 390 20.91 1.24 24.22
C CYS A 390 21.48 -0.12 23.80
N THR A 391 21.91 -0.90 24.79
CA THR A 391 22.43 -2.26 24.59
C THR A 391 21.75 -3.20 25.56
N THR A 392 21.41 -4.43 25.14
CA THR A 392 20.85 -5.42 26.06
C THR A 392 21.81 -5.70 27.22
N VAL A 393 21.29 -5.85 28.44
CA VAL A 393 22.12 -6.26 29.59
C VAL A 393 22.52 -7.72 29.45
N GLU A 394 21.58 -8.55 29.02
CA GLU A 394 21.78 -9.96 28.75
C GLU A 394 22.49 -10.18 27.41
N ARG A 395 23.23 -11.28 27.31
CA ARG A 395 23.81 -11.77 26.05
C ARG A 395 22.75 -12.56 25.31
N LEU A 396 22.41 -12.13 24.10
CA LEU A 396 21.33 -12.74 23.31
C LEU A 396 21.86 -13.13 21.92
N PRO A 397 21.47 -14.29 21.36
CA PRO A 397 21.91 -14.72 20.05
C PRO A 397 21.13 -13.94 18.98
N LEU A 398 21.85 -13.10 18.23
CA LEU A 398 21.33 -12.36 17.08
C LEU A 398 21.94 -12.94 15.79
N VAL A 399 21.11 -13.44 14.88
CA VAL A 399 21.53 -14.06 13.62
C VAL A 399 20.92 -13.38 12.41
N ILE A 400 21.47 -13.64 11.22
CA ILE A 400 20.90 -13.17 9.96
C ILE A 400 20.22 -14.32 9.23
N GLY A 401 18.94 -14.14 8.88
CA GLY A 401 18.17 -15.06 8.06
C GLY A 401 18.54 -15.03 6.58
N THR A 402 17.98 -15.96 5.81
CA THR A 402 18.24 -16.10 4.36
C THR A 402 17.85 -14.86 3.54
N SER A 403 16.89 -14.06 4.01
CA SER A 403 16.47 -12.80 3.38
C SER A 403 17.21 -11.57 3.92
N GLY A 404 18.27 -11.78 4.73
CA GLY A 404 19.05 -10.71 5.35
C GLY A 404 18.41 -10.04 6.57
N VAL A 405 17.31 -10.61 7.07
CA VAL A 405 16.57 -10.14 8.25
C VAL A 405 17.31 -10.56 9.53
N PRO A 406 17.49 -9.67 10.50
CA PRO A 406 18.05 -10.03 11.80
C PRO A 406 17.00 -10.73 12.68
N TYR A 407 17.36 -11.88 13.28
CA TYR A 407 16.52 -12.62 14.22
C TYR A 407 17.20 -12.71 15.59
N LEU A 408 16.52 -12.26 16.63
CA LEU A 408 16.89 -12.51 18.01
C LEU A 408 16.27 -13.83 18.47
N LEU A 409 17.08 -14.81 18.90
CA LEU A 409 16.60 -16.18 19.18
C LEU A 409 16.15 -16.41 20.64
N GLY A 410 16.18 -15.37 21.49
CA GLY A 410 15.81 -15.46 22.90
C GLY A 410 16.93 -16.04 23.77
N LYS A 411 16.60 -16.47 25.00
CA LYS A 411 17.59 -17.02 25.94
C LYS A 411 17.93 -18.47 25.57
N VAL A 412 18.85 -18.63 24.63
CA VAL A 412 19.47 -19.92 24.32
C VAL A 412 20.83 -19.94 25.01
N ASP A 413 21.16 -21.03 25.70
CA ASP A 413 22.48 -21.22 26.32
C ASP A 413 23.55 -21.31 25.21
N THR A 414 24.11 -20.15 24.88
CA THR A 414 25.02 -19.94 23.78
C THR A 414 26.18 -19.09 24.31
N PRO A 415 27.32 -19.71 24.66
CA PRO A 415 28.47 -19.01 25.24
C PRO A 415 28.97 -17.85 24.38
N ASP A 416 28.76 -17.95 23.06
CA ASP A 416 29.21 -16.99 22.06
C ASP A 416 28.21 -15.83 21.81
N ALA A 417 27.08 -15.77 22.53
CA ALA A 417 26.14 -14.67 22.41
C ALA A 417 26.73 -13.34 22.92
N HIS A 418 26.23 -12.23 22.38
CA HIS A 418 26.71 -10.89 22.69
C HIS A 418 25.59 -10.03 23.30
N PRO A 419 25.94 -9.00 24.09
CA PRO A 419 25.03 -7.87 24.30
C PRO A 419 24.70 -7.25 22.95
N VAL A 420 23.41 -7.08 22.66
CA VAL A 420 22.91 -6.60 21.37
C VAL A 420 22.69 -5.09 21.42
N VAL A 421 23.29 -4.38 20.47
CA VAL A 421 23.12 -2.94 20.30
C VAL A 421 21.80 -2.65 19.57
N GLY A 422 21.06 -1.66 20.07
CA GLY A 422 19.80 -1.24 19.46
C GLY A 422 19.32 0.12 19.94
N GLU A 423 18.02 0.32 19.81
CA GLU A 423 17.34 1.59 20.07
C GLU A 423 16.11 1.37 20.94
N LEU A 424 15.89 2.27 21.89
CA LEU A 424 14.70 2.29 22.74
C LEU A 424 13.71 3.32 22.19
N TRP A 425 12.47 2.91 22.05
CA TRP A 425 11.37 3.70 21.51
C TRP A 425 10.14 3.62 22.43
N GLU A 426 9.41 4.72 22.52
CA GLU A 426 8.12 4.82 23.20
C GLU A 426 7.01 4.87 22.14
N VAL A 427 6.10 3.91 22.20
CA VAL A 427 5.01 3.72 21.22
C VAL A 427 3.66 3.64 21.93
N ASP A 428 2.59 4.10 21.28
CA ASP A 428 1.23 3.97 21.79
C ASP A 428 0.60 2.59 21.45
N ASP A 429 -0.62 2.36 21.95
CA ASP A 429 -1.38 1.12 21.74
C ASP A 429 -1.63 0.82 20.26
N ASP A 430 -1.97 1.84 19.46
CA ASP A 430 -2.26 1.69 18.03
C ASP A 430 -1.00 1.31 17.23
N THR A 431 0.13 1.94 17.54
CA THR A 431 1.43 1.61 16.93
C THR A 431 1.88 0.21 17.33
N LEU A 432 1.71 -0.16 18.61
CA LEU A 432 2.04 -1.50 19.08
C LEU A 432 1.23 -2.58 18.37
N GLU A 433 -0.07 -2.36 18.15
CA GLU A 433 -0.91 -3.29 17.38
C GLU A 433 -0.41 -3.45 15.94
N GLY A 434 -0.05 -2.34 15.27
CA GLY A 434 0.51 -2.38 13.92
C GLY A 434 1.85 -3.12 13.83
N LEU A 435 2.72 -2.95 14.83
CA LEU A 435 3.99 -3.67 14.94
C LEU A 435 3.79 -5.16 15.20
N ASP A 436 2.86 -5.53 16.07
CA ASP A 436 2.54 -6.93 16.36
C ASP A 436 2.00 -7.68 15.14
N GLU A 437 1.18 -7.01 14.34
CA GLU A 437 0.66 -7.56 13.09
C GLU A 437 1.78 -7.76 12.07
N TYR A 438 2.65 -6.76 11.91
CA TYR A 438 3.82 -6.85 11.04
C TYR A 438 4.81 -7.93 11.47
N GLU A 439 5.11 -8.04 12.76
CA GLU A 439 5.98 -9.10 13.30
C GLU A 439 5.24 -10.43 13.45
N GLY A 440 3.96 -10.54 13.05
CA GLY A 440 3.23 -11.80 13.04
C GLY A 440 3.11 -12.44 14.43
N VAL A 441 2.90 -11.64 15.48
CA VAL A 441 2.77 -12.13 16.87
C VAL A 441 1.58 -13.07 17.02
N LYS A 442 0.43 -12.70 16.48
CA LYS A 442 -0.78 -13.53 16.45
C LYS A 442 -0.57 -14.84 15.65
N LYS A 443 0.47 -14.88 14.81
CA LYS A 443 0.84 -16.00 13.93
C LYS A 443 2.03 -16.80 14.43
N PHE A 444 2.47 -16.53 15.66
CA PHE A 444 3.64 -17.18 16.26
C PHE A 444 4.93 -17.03 15.43
N TYR A 445 5.05 -15.99 14.59
CA TYR A 445 6.30 -15.75 13.83
C TYR A 445 7.39 -15.18 14.74
N TYR A 446 7.04 -14.14 15.50
CA TYR A 446 7.75 -13.64 16.68
C TYR A 446 6.86 -13.71 17.93
N THR A 447 7.47 -13.69 19.11
CA THR A 447 6.83 -13.41 20.39
C THR A 447 7.36 -12.10 20.95
N ARG A 448 6.55 -11.40 21.75
CA ARG A 448 6.98 -10.20 22.46
C ARG A 448 7.40 -10.55 23.88
N ASN A 449 8.68 -10.31 24.19
CA ASN A 449 9.27 -10.66 25.48
C ASN A 449 9.72 -9.39 26.22
N ARG A 450 9.82 -9.46 27.55
CA ARG A 450 10.44 -8.40 28.36
C ARG A 450 11.94 -8.66 28.52
N ILE A 451 12.74 -7.61 28.36
CA ILE A 451 14.19 -7.62 28.56
C ILE A 451 14.62 -6.35 29.31
N THR A 452 15.85 -6.35 29.80
CA THR A 452 16.50 -5.15 30.33
C THR A 452 17.56 -4.64 29.37
N VAL A 453 17.56 -3.33 29.15
CA VAL A 453 18.53 -2.63 28.31
C VAL A 453 19.24 -1.57 29.13
N ARG A 454 20.52 -1.33 28.81
CA ARG A 454 21.31 -0.24 29.37
C ARG A 454 21.38 0.90 28.37
N MET A 455 20.93 2.08 28.76
CA MET A 455 21.04 3.30 27.95
C MET A 455 22.51 3.67 27.75
N ASN A 456 22.92 3.99 26.52
CA ASN A 456 24.33 4.24 26.22
C ASN A 456 24.85 5.54 26.85
N GLU A 457 23.99 6.57 26.98
CA GLU A 457 24.37 7.88 27.50
C GLU A 457 24.21 7.98 29.02
N SER A 458 23.03 7.63 29.56
CA SER A 458 22.75 7.75 31.00
C SER A 458 23.24 6.56 31.82
N LEU A 459 23.60 5.43 31.18
CA LEU A 459 23.90 4.14 31.82
C LEU A 459 22.76 3.55 32.66
N GLU A 460 21.57 4.15 32.60
CA GLU A 460 20.36 3.68 33.26
C GLU A 460 19.93 2.33 32.68
N ILE A 461 19.43 1.44 33.55
CA ILE A 461 18.86 0.15 33.15
C ILE A 461 17.34 0.30 33.11
N VAL A 462 16.75 0.03 31.94
CA VAL A 462 15.33 0.19 31.67
C VAL A 462 14.75 -1.15 31.22
N GLU A 463 13.55 -1.50 31.69
CA GLU A 463 12.78 -2.64 31.16
C GLU A 463 12.10 -2.24 29.85
N ALA A 464 12.23 -3.07 28.82
CA ALA A 464 11.62 -2.86 27.52
C ALA A 464 11.07 -4.16 26.94
N GLN A 465 10.16 -4.04 26.00
CA GLN A 465 9.62 -5.14 25.21
C GLN A 465 10.46 -5.35 23.95
N VAL A 466 10.61 -6.59 23.48
CA VAL A 466 11.40 -6.94 22.29
C VAL A 466 10.75 -8.08 21.52
N TYR A 467 10.84 -8.06 20.19
CA TYR A 467 10.39 -9.16 19.33
C TYR A 467 11.47 -10.25 19.24
N VAL A 468 11.12 -11.48 19.63
CA VAL A 468 11.99 -12.66 19.66
C VAL A 468 11.43 -13.72 18.73
N LYS A 469 12.28 -14.34 17.90
CA LYS A 469 11.84 -15.36 16.96
C LYS A 469 11.29 -16.57 17.73
N THR A 470 10.03 -16.94 17.49
CA THR A 470 9.34 -18.00 18.25
C THR A 470 10.00 -19.37 18.06
N SER A 471 10.40 -19.67 16.82
CA SER A 471 11.01 -20.93 16.42
C SER A 471 12.30 -20.66 15.62
N SER A 472 13.38 -21.33 16.03
CA SER A 472 14.71 -21.21 15.44
C SER A 472 15.22 -22.59 15.03
N SER A 473 15.77 -22.68 13.81
CA SER A 473 16.36 -23.92 13.31
C SER A 473 17.72 -24.19 13.97
N GLU A 474 18.22 -25.42 13.89
CA GLU A 474 19.53 -25.78 14.45
C GLU A 474 20.68 -25.06 13.75
N GLU A 475 20.52 -24.73 12.46
CA GLU A 475 21.49 -23.93 11.72
C GLU A 475 21.59 -22.51 12.28
N MET A 476 20.46 -21.89 12.63
CA MET A 476 20.45 -20.56 13.26
C MET A 476 21.16 -20.59 14.62
N LYS A 477 21.01 -21.66 15.41
CA LYS A 477 21.64 -21.76 16.73
C LYS A 477 23.16 -22.01 16.68
N LYS A 478 23.70 -22.43 15.53
CA LYS A 478 25.13 -22.74 15.33
C LYS A 478 25.86 -21.71 14.48
N GLY A 479 25.14 -20.74 13.91
CA GLY A 479 25.70 -19.67 13.10
C GLY A 479 26.44 -18.61 13.93
N PRO A 480 27.20 -17.72 13.28
CA PRO A 480 27.85 -16.60 13.96
C PRO A 480 26.80 -15.63 14.53
N PHE A 481 26.96 -15.26 15.80
CA PHE A 481 26.12 -14.25 16.44
C PHE A 481 26.67 -12.84 16.24
N LEU A 482 25.78 -11.89 16.02
CA LEU A 482 26.12 -10.48 15.85
C LEU A 482 25.89 -9.72 17.15
N SER A 483 26.73 -8.73 17.41
CA SER A 483 26.47 -7.73 18.46
C SER A 483 25.63 -6.55 17.95
N ASP A 484 25.63 -6.30 16.64
CA ASP A 484 24.88 -5.20 16.02
C ASP A 484 24.50 -5.53 14.57
N TYR A 485 23.25 -5.23 14.20
CA TYR A 485 22.80 -5.21 12.82
C TYR A 485 23.01 -3.83 12.21
N THR A 486 24.05 -3.68 11.39
CA THR A 486 24.45 -2.39 10.82
C THR A 486 23.81 -2.14 9.45
N MET A 487 23.82 -0.88 9.02
CA MET A 487 23.38 -0.48 7.67
C MET A 487 24.22 -1.13 6.56
N GLU A 488 25.49 -1.48 6.85
CA GLU A 488 26.35 -2.19 5.89
C GLU A 488 25.85 -3.62 5.65
N TYR A 489 25.53 -4.37 6.72
CA TYR A 489 24.90 -5.68 6.61
C TYR A 489 23.59 -5.61 5.84
N HIS A 490 22.78 -4.61 6.19
CA HIS A 490 21.49 -4.38 5.56
C HIS A 490 21.60 -4.22 4.05
N LYS A 491 22.42 -3.28 3.58
CA LYS A 491 22.60 -3.01 2.15
C LYS A 491 23.15 -4.21 1.37
N ARG A 492 23.93 -5.09 2.02
CA ARG A 492 24.56 -6.24 1.37
C ARG A 492 23.65 -7.46 1.27
N GLN A 493 22.81 -7.71 2.28
CA GLN A 493 22.13 -8.98 2.44
C GLN A 493 20.60 -8.88 2.48
N TYR A 494 20.05 -7.72 2.80
CA TYR A 494 18.61 -7.60 2.97
C TYR A 494 17.89 -7.55 1.62
N SER A 495 16.90 -8.43 1.48
CA SER A 495 16.00 -8.45 0.31
C SER A 495 14.56 -8.28 0.79
N ALA A 496 14.03 -7.07 0.62
CA ALA A 496 12.69 -6.68 1.09
C ALA A 496 11.59 -7.56 0.48
N ILE A 497 11.58 -7.73 -0.85
CA ILE A 497 10.58 -8.54 -1.56
C ILE A 497 10.61 -9.99 -1.06
N HIS A 498 11.81 -10.57 -0.90
CA HIS A 498 11.94 -11.94 -0.38
C HIS A 498 11.46 -12.03 1.08
N HIS A 499 11.84 -11.09 1.95
CA HIS A 499 11.38 -11.05 3.33
C HIS A 499 9.85 -10.99 3.43
N ILE A 500 9.22 -10.05 2.74
CA ILE A 500 7.76 -9.89 2.78
C ILE A 500 7.07 -11.07 2.09
N SER A 501 7.64 -11.67 1.05
CA SER A 501 7.09 -12.88 0.41
C SER A 501 7.04 -14.08 1.37
N VAL A 502 8.05 -14.26 2.22
CA VAL A 502 8.05 -15.32 3.25
C VAL A 502 6.93 -15.08 4.26
N LYS A 503 6.73 -13.83 4.69
CA LYS A 503 5.61 -13.45 5.58
C LYS A 503 4.26 -13.68 4.87
N GLN A 504 4.12 -13.25 3.61
CA GLN A 504 2.91 -13.37 2.81
C GLN A 504 2.40 -14.81 2.67
N LEU A 505 3.29 -15.79 2.45
CA LEU A 505 2.89 -17.20 2.39
C LEU A 505 2.17 -17.65 3.67
N MET A 506 2.61 -17.18 4.83
CA MET A 506 1.94 -17.46 6.11
C MET A 506 0.55 -16.78 6.21
N TYR A 507 0.32 -15.65 5.54
CA TYR A 507 -1.02 -15.05 5.43
C TYR A 507 -1.94 -15.86 4.52
N MET A 508 -1.41 -16.33 3.39
CA MET A 508 -2.20 -17.06 2.41
C MET A 508 -2.58 -18.48 2.87
N ASP A 509 -1.71 -19.16 3.60
CA ASP A 509 -1.98 -20.52 4.12
C ASP A 509 -3.12 -20.53 5.16
N GLU A 510 -3.28 -19.45 5.95
CA GLU A 510 -4.41 -19.29 6.89
C GLU A 510 -5.72 -18.88 6.20
N MET A 511 -5.63 -18.21 5.04
CA MET A 511 -6.78 -17.81 4.22
C MET A 511 -7.18 -18.88 3.19
N ALA A 512 -6.39 -19.94 3.04
CA ALA A 512 -6.80 -21.09 2.27
C ALA A 512 -8.08 -21.64 2.92
N PRO A 513 -9.24 -21.63 2.24
CA PRO A 513 -10.34 -22.45 2.71
C PRO A 513 -9.80 -23.88 2.85
N ASN A 514 -10.30 -24.65 3.82
CA ASN A 514 -10.11 -26.10 3.83
C ASN A 514 -10.56 -26.64 2.47
N VAL A 515 -9.65 -26.72 1.49
CA VAL A 515 -9.85 -27.43 0.23
C VAL A 515 -9.31 -28.84 0.47
N ASP A 516 -9.94 -29.50 1.43
CA ASP A 516 -10.10 -30.94 1.47
C ASP A 516 -11.61 -31.18 1.55
N SER A 517 -12.29 -30.95 0.42
CA SER A 517 -13.58 -31.58 0.08
C SER A 517 -13.79 -31.58 -1.43
#